data_AF-A0A838FF70-F1
#
_entry.id   AF-A0A838FF70-F1
#
_cell.length_a   1.000
_cell.length_b   1.000
_cell.length_c   1.000
_cell.angle_alpha   90.00
_cell.angle_beta   90.00
_cell.angle_gamma   90.00
#
_symmetry.space_group_name_H-M   'P 1'
#
loop_
_entity.id
_entity.type
_entity.pdbx_description
1 polymer ?
#
loop_
_entity_poly.entity_id
_entity_poly.type
_entity_poly.pdbx_seq_one_letter_code
_entity_poly.pdbx_strand_id
1 'polypeptide(L)'
;VKLDNPEAAGNDRLPVFKLNLLKKFNTGLYPYSMMLSVFSPVDINNYPTAVKTAASVQEWCGMTYTQLNSHQNEFNLRWNSYFEDEGDNHAQFSHCILEDELWSLIRMAPDRLPVGEQKLLPGSFYIRMTHLPFSVQSANLSLTEDGDTRIYTIDYLSEKHTLKITFEKNFPYTIRGWGETFPGFDGKLLTTTATLNKTIMSDYWVHHSNADRAMRQQLDIPENY
;
A
#
# COMPACT_ATOMS: atom_id res chain seq x y z
N VAL A 1 6.36 -16.77 -0.51
CA VAL A 1 5.80 -16.97 -1.89
C VAL A 1 4.32 -17.30 -1.80
N LYS A 2 3.51 -17.15 -2.85
CA LYS A 2 2.12 -17.65 -2.83
C LYS A 2 2.18 -19.17 -2.93
N LEU A 3 1.45 -19.87 -2.06
CA LEU A 3 1.32 -21.33 -2.14
C LEU A 3 0.29 -21.69 -3.22
N ASP A 4 0.68 -22.55 -4.15
CA ASP A 4 -0.23 -23.08 -5.19
C ASP A 4 -1.11 -24.20 -4.64
N ASN A 5 -0.57 -25.02 -3.72
CA ASN A 5 -1.32 -26.02 -2.97
C ASN A 5 -1.17 -25.77 -1.45
N PRO A 6 -2.00 -24.90 -0.86
CA PRO A 6 -1.89 -24.55 0.55
C PRO A 6 -2.17 -25.73 1.48
N GLU A 7 -2.92 -26.74 1.05
CA GLU A 7 -3.22 -27.93 1.87
C GLU A 7 -1.98 -28.82 2.05
N ALA A 8 -1.10 -28.86 1.05
CA ALA A 8 0.15 -29.62 1.11
C ALA A 8 1.27 -28.94 1.92
N ALA A 9 1.16 -27.65 2.21
CA ALA A 9 2.21 -26.88 2.87
C ALA A 9 2.29 -27.08 4.40
N GLY A 10 1.27 -27.71 5.01
CA GLY A 10 1.25 -27.99 6.45
C GLY A 10 1.54 -26.75 7.30
N ASN A 11 2.57 -26.84 8.15
CA ASN A 11 2.95 -25.78 9.09
C ASN A 11 3.68 -24.59 8.46
N ASP A 12 4.13 -24.69 7.20
CA ASP A 12 4.74 -23.55 6.47
C ASP A 12 3.67 -22.59 5.91
N ARG A 13 2.39 -22.97 6.00
CA ARG A 13 1.28 -22.14 5.56
C ARG A 13 1.06 -20.98 6.53
N LEU A 14 1.30 -19.75 6.04
CA LEU A 14 0.94 -18.52 6.73
C LEU A 14 -0.31 -17.87 6.11
N PRO A 15 -1.47 -17.89 6.78
CA PRO A 15 -2.66 -17.14 6.35
C PRO A 15 -2.40 -15.63 6.39
N VAL A 16 -2.79 -14.94 5.32
CA VAL A 16 -2.61 -13.48 5.18
C VAL A 16 -3.88 -12.77 4.76
N PHE A 17 -4.08 -11.56 5.27
CA PHE A 17 -4.94 -10.55 4.68
C PHE A 17 -4.19 -9.88 3.54
N LYS A 18 -4.75 -9.93 2.32
CA LYS A 18 -4.14 -9.33 1.13
C LYS A 18 -4.85 -8.03 0.76
N LEU A 19 -4.12 -6.93 0.80
CA LEU A 19 -4.53 -5.68 0.17
C LEU A 19 -4.09 -5.67 -1.30
N ASN A 20 -4.96 -5.21 -2.20
CA ASN A 20 -4.56 -4.75 -3.53
C ASN A 20 -5.06 -3.30 -3.69
N LEU A 21 -4.13 -2.36 -3.83
CA LEU A 21 -4.40 -0.95 -4.07
C LEU A 21 -4.04 -0.61 -5.52
N LEU A 22 -4.99 -0.06 -6.27
CA LEU A 22 -4.79 0.35 -7.67
C LEU A 22 -4.95 1.87 -7.80
N LYS A 23 -4.01 2.53 -8.49
CA LYS A 23 -4.12 3.94 -8.89
C LYS A 23 -4.01 4.01 -10.41
N LYS A 24 -5.01 4.58 -11.09
CA LYS A 24 -5.02 4.81 -12.54
C LYS A 24 -5.38 6.26 -12.83
N PHE A 25 -4.55 6.94 -13.61
CA PHE A 25 -4.74 8.35 -13.96
C PHE A 25 -3.97 8.68 -15.24
N ASN A 26 -4.26 9.83 -15.86
CA ASN A 26 -3.55 10.29 -17.04
C ASN A 26 -2.66 11.49 -16.71
N THR A 27 -1.49 11.56 -17.33
CA THR A 27 -0.65 12.76 -17.39
C THR A 27 -0.58 13.24 -18.84
N GLY A 28 -1.54 14.08 -19.24
CA GLY A 28 -1.74 14.39 -20.66
C GLY A 28 -2.20 13.14 -21.42
N LEU A 29 -1.40 12.69 -22.39
CA LEU A 29 -1.69 11.49 -23.19
C LEU A 29 -1.24 10.18 -22.53
N TYR A 30 -0.47 10.23 -21.43
CA TYR A 30 0.19 9.04 -20.89
C TYR A 30 -0.69 8.43 -19.79
N PRO A 31 -1.20 7.19 -19.97
CA PRO A 31 -1.97 6.51 -18.93
C PRO A 31 -1.03 5.83 -17.94
N TYR A 32 -1.13 6.22 -16.67
CA TYR A 32 -0.47 5.54 -15.57
C TYR A 32 -1.37 4.43 -15.01
N SER A 33 -0.78 3.26 -14.79
CA SER A 33 -1.40 2.15 -14.07
C SER A 33 -0.46 1.65 -12.99
N MET A 34 -0.84 1.85 -11.74
CA MET A 34 -0.06 1.47 -10.56
C MET A 34 -0.84 0.44 -9.74
N MET A 35 -0.15 -0.57 -9.23
CA MET A 35 -0.72 -1.58 -8.34
C MET A 35 0.24 -1.87 -7.19
N LEU A 36 -0.27 -1.90 -5.96
CA LEU A 36 0.42 -2.31 -4.75
C LEU A 36 -0.33 -3.50 -4.14
N SER A 37 0.40 -4.56 -3.82
CA SER A 37 -0.07 -5.69 -3.03
C SER A 37 0.67 -5.74 -1.71
N VAL A 38 -0.07 -5.90 -0.62
CA VAL A 38 0.48 -6.07 0.74
C VAL A 38 -0.06 -7.36 1.32
N PHE A 39 0.81 -8.18 1.88
CA PHE A 39 0.48 -9.48 2.45
C PHE A 39 0.74 -9.44 3.96
N SER A 40 -0.31 -9.14 4.73
CA SER A 40 -0.24 -8.99 6.19
C SER A 40 -0.71 -10.27 6.87
N PRO A 41 0.10 -10.91 7.73
CA PRO A 41 -0.31 -12.09 8.48
C PRO A 41 -1.58 -11.85 9.29
N VAL A 42 -2.52 -12.80 9.26
CA VAL A 42 -3.73 -12.73 10.10
C VAL A 42 -3.36 -12.88 11.58
N ASP A 43 -2.35 -13.71 11.87
CA ASP A 43 -1.78 -13.86 13.21
C ASP A 43 -0.77 -12.75 13.52
N ILE A 44 -1.30 -11.54 13.73
CA ILE A 44 -0.53 -10.33 14.00
C ILE A 44 0.24 -10.37 15.34
N ASN A 45 -0.07 -11.32 16.24
CA ASN A 45 0.65 -11.45 17.51
C ASN A 45 2.03 -12.08 17.29
N ASN A 46 2.09 -13.11 16.45
CA ASN A 46 3.34 -13.81 16.15
C ASN A 46 4.07 -13.16 14.96
N TYR A 47 3.33 -12.50 14.07
CA TYR A 47 3.88 -11.85 12.87
C TYR A 47 3.31 -10.43 12.72
N PRO A 48 3.89 -9.44 13.42
CA PRO A 48 3.28 -8.09 13.55
C PRO A 48 3.33 -7.24 12.28
N THR A 49 4.09 -7.65 11.27
CA THR A 49 4.36 -6.87 10.05
C THR A 49 4.02 -7.63 8.78
N ALA A 50 3.83 -6.91 7.68
CA ALA A 50 3.67 -7.52 6.38
C ALA A 50 4.89 -8.39 6.03
N VAL A 51 4.62 -9.62 5.59
CA VAL A 51 5.67 -10.56 5.18
C VAL A 51 6.14 -10.29 3.75
N LYS A 52 5.32 -9.55 2.98
CA LYS A 52 5.63 -9.18 1.62
C LYS A 52 4.87 -7.92 1.20
N THR A 53 5.54 -7.04 0.45
CA THR A 53 4.89 -6.03 -0.38
C THR A 53 5.39 -6.17 -1.82
N ALA A 54 4.54 -5.83 -2.79
CA ALA A 54 4.89 -5.81 -4.20
C ALA A 54 4.17 -4.66 -4.89
N ALA A 55 4.90 -3.78 -5.55
CA ALA A 55 4.38 -2.64 -6.28
C ALA A 55 4.83 -2.69 -7.74
N SER A 56 3.97 -2.24 -8.65
CA SER A 56 4.31 -2.06 -10.06
C SER A 56 3.73 -0.77 -10.59
N VAL A 57 4.46 -0.12 -11.50
CA VAL A 57 3.99 1.04 -12.27
C VAL A 57 4.22 0.76 -13.74
N GLN A 58 3.21 1.08 -14.55
CA GLN A 58 3.24 0.91 -16.01
C GLN A 58 2.71 2.19 -16.65
N GLU A 59 3.47 2.71 -17.60
CA GLU A 59 3.15 3.90 -18.39
C GLU A 59 3.90 3.83 -19.74
N TRP A 60 3.75 4.84 -20.59
CA TRP A 60 4.29 4.79 -21.97
C TRP A 60 5.82 4.84 -22.04
N CYS A 61 6.47 5.55 -21.13
CA CYS A 61 7.92 5.71 -21.06
C CYS A 61 8.62 4.55 -20.34
N GLY A 62 7.90 3.62 -19.70
CA GLY A 62 8.53 2.54 -18.96
C GLY A 62 7.64 1.79 -17.97
N MET A 63 8.27 0.79 -17.36
CA MET A 63 7.65 -0.08 -16.36
C MET A 63 8.62 -0.29 -15.19
N THR A 64 8.07 -0.43 -13.99
CA THR A 64 8.83 -0.80 -12.80
C THR A 64 8.14 -1.88 -11.99
N TYR A 65 8.94 -2.67 -11.30
CA TYR A 65 8.48 -3.65 -10.31
C TYR A 65 9.37 -3.59 -9.08
N THR A 66 8.75 -3.37 -7.92
CA THR A 66 9.40 -3.35 -6.61
C THR A 66 8.80 -4.43 -5.75
N GLN A 67 9.63 -5.19 -5.04
CA GLN A 67 9.18 -6.21 -4.11
C GLN A 67 10.05 -6.23 -2.87
N LEU A 68 9.41 -6.22 -1.71
CA LEU A 68 10.03 -6.36 -0.42
C LEU A 68 9.52 -7.65 0.24
N ASN A 69 10.43 -8.48 0.75
CA ASN A 69 10.09 -9.69 1.50
C ASN A 69 10.71 -9.64 2.90
N SER A 70 9.92 -9.99 3.91
CA SER A 70 10.41 -10.18 5.28
C SER A 70 11.07 -11.55 5.43
N HIS A 71 12.24 -11.60 6.07
CA HIS A 71 12.93 -12.82 6.42
C HIS A 71 13.81 -12.60 7.66
N GLN A 72 13.60 -13.40 8.72
CA GLN A 72 14.48 -13.43 9.92
C GLN A 72 14.89 -12.04 10.47
N ASN A 73 13.92 -11.14 10.65
CA ASN A 73 14.10 -9.75 11.14
C ASN A 73 14.74 -8.76 10.15
N GLU A 74 14.81 -9.11 8.87
CA GLU A 74 15.27 -8.21 7.83
C GLU A 74 14.26 -8.12 6.70
N PHE A 75 14.35 -7.03 5.95
CA PHE A 75 13.64 -6.86 4.70
C PHE A 75 14.61 -6.94 3.54
N ASN A 76 14.31 -7.85 2.61
CA ASN A 76 15.00 -7.98 1.34
C ASN A 76 14.18 -7.26 0.27
N LEU A 77 14.66 -6.09 -0.16
CA LEU A 77 14.08 -5.30 -1.24
C LEU A 77 14.77 -5.65 -2.56
N ARG A 78 13.99 -5.83 -3.60
CA ARG A 78 14.46 -5.90 -4.99
C ARG A 78 13.58 -5.02 -5.84
N TRP A 79 14.17 -4.30 -6.79
CA TRP A 79 13.39 -3.59 -7.79
C TRP A 79 14.06 -3.62 -9.15
N ASN A 80 13.24 -3.66 -10.18
CA ASN A 80 13.65 -3.56 -11.57
C ASN A 80 12.96 -2.34 -12.18
N SER A 81 13.71 -1.56 -12.94
CA SER A 81 13.23 -0.37 -13.63
C SER A 81 13.64 -0.45 -15.09
N TYR A 82 12.77 0.03 -15.96
CA TYR A 82 13.11 0.27 -17.37
C TYR A 82 14.18 1.37 -17.53
N PHE A 83 14.28 2.29 -16.56
CA PHE A 83 15.21 3.41 -16.60
C PHE A 83 16.61 2.95 -16.16
N GLU A 84 17.63 3.25 -16.97
CA GLU A 84 19.01 2.76 -16.83
C GLU A 84 19.58 2.97 -15.41
N ASP A 85 19.46 4.19 -14.88
CA ASP A 85 20.01 4.55 -13.57
C ASP A 85 19.34 3.84 -12.38
N GLU A 86 18.18 3.20 -12.60
CA GLU A 86 17.35 2.60 -11.54
C GLU A 86 17.14 1.08 -11.72
N GLY A 87 17.73 0.47 -12.75
CA GLY A 87 17.53 -0.94 -13.12
C GLY A 87 18.22 -1.95 -12.18
N ASP A 88 17.65 -3.16 -12.09
CA ASP A 88 18.26 -4.37 -11.51
C ASP A 88 18.92 -4.21 -10.12
N ASN A 89 18.19 -3.61 -9.18
CA ASN A 89 18.72 -3.26 -7.87
C ASN A 89 18.20 -4.14 -6.74
N HIS A 90 18.95 -4.15 -5.63
CA HIS A 90 18.56 -4.80 -4.38
C HIS A 90 19.07 -4.01 -3.18
N ALA A 91 18.37 -4.12 -2.06
CA ALA A 91 18.78 -3.56 -0.78
C ALA A 91 18.31 -4.46 0.37
N GLN A 92 19.01 -4.35 1.49
CA GLN A 92 18.63 -4.99 2.75
C GLN A 92 18.47 -3.93 3.82
N PHE A 93 17.39 -4.03 4.58
CA PHE A 93 17.11 -3.14 5.69
C PHE A 93 16.83 -3.95 6.93
N SER A 94 17.30 -3.46 8.08
CA SER A 94 16.77 -3.91 9.36
C SER A 94 15.26 -3.67 9.40
N HIS A 95 14.57 -4.49 10.17
CA HIS A 95 13.14 -4.35 10.36
C HIS A 95 12.73 -2.93 10.77
N CYS A 96 11.70 -2.41 10.13
CA CYS A 96 11.09 -1.10 10.36
C CYS A 96 9.60 -1.16 10.01
N ILE A 97 8.86 -0.08 10.28
CA ILE A 97 7.47 0.00 9.85
C ILE A 97 7.44 0.27 8.34
N LEU A 98 6.61 -0.44 7.61
CA LEU A 98 6.38 -0.17 6.18
C LEU A 98 5.15 0.72 6.04
N GLU A 99 5.26 1.90 5.41
CA GLU A 99 4.08 2.75 5.18
C GLU A 99 2.95 1.98 4.45
N ASP A 100 3.34 1.15 3.47
CA ASP A 100 2.43 0.29 2.72
C ASP A 100 1.64 -0.68 3.62
N GLU A 101 2.21 -1.17 4.74
CA GLU A 101 1.53 -2.14 5.61
C GLU A 101 0.46 -1.52 6.50
N LEU A 102 0.56 -0.21 6.77
CA LEU A 102 -0.34 0.51 7.66
C LEU A 102 -1.76 0.53 7.12
N TRP A 103 -1.95 0.49 5.80
CA TRP A 103 -3.25 0.36 5.15
C TRP A 103 -4.00 -0.92 5.56
N SER A 104 -3.28 -2.04 5.62
CA SER A 104 -3.84 -3.32 6.08
C SER A 104 -4.05 -3.30 7.59
N LEU A 105 -3.10 -2.72 8.34
CA LEU A 105 -3.18 -2.65 9.80
C LEU A 105 -4.40 -1.87 10.29
N ILE A 106 -4.73 -0.74 9.64
CA ILE A 106 -5.96 0.03 9.89
C ILE A 106 -7.21 -0.86 9.81
N ARG A 107 -7.27 -1.73 8.81
CA ARG A 107 -8.43 -2.61 8.57
C ARG A 107 -8.49 -3.81 9.52
N MET A 108 -7.35 -4.24 10.04
CA MET A 108 -7.25 -5.46 10.85
C MET A 108 -7.27 -5.18 12.36
N ALA A 109 -6.49 -4.20 12.80
CA ALA A 109 -6.27 -3.91 14.21
C ALA A 109 -5.83 -2.44 14.40
N PRO A 110 -6.73 -1.45 14.21
CA PRO A 110 -6.36 -0.04 14.27
C PRO A 110 -5.81 0.40 15.63
N ASP A 111 -6.16 -0.29 16.72
CA ASP A 111 -5.62 -0.02 18.06
C ASP A 111 -4.14 -0.42 18.21
N ARG A 112 -3.56 -1.12 17.23
CA ARG A 112 -2.13 -1.45 17.16
C ARG A 112 -1.32 -0.49 16.29
N LEU A 113 -1.94 0.54 15.74
CA LEU A 113 -1.23 1.53 14.94
C LEU A 113 -0.15 2.20 15.80
N PRO A 114 1.11 2.24 15.33
CA PRO A 114 2.17 2.91 16.06
C PRO A 114 1.92 4.42 16.13
N VAL A 115 2.31 5.05 17.24
CA VAL A 115 2.20 6.49 17.47
C VAL A 115 3.51 7.07 17.98
N GLY A 116 3.69 8.38 17.89
CA GLY A 116 4.92 9.09 18.22
C GLY A 116 5.96 9.01 17.12
N GLU A 117 7.21 9.32 17.46
CA GLU A 117 8.32 9.27 16.52
C GLU A 117 8.73 7.83 16.21
N GLN A 118 8.75 7.47 14.93
CA GLN A 118 9.02 6.12 14.44
C GLN A 118 9.93 6.16 13.21
N LYS A 119 10.53 5.01 12.89
CA LYS A 119 11.29 4.79 11.65
C LYS A 119 10.47 4.00 10.65
N LEU A 120 10.24 4.57 9.48
CA LEU A 120 9.41 3.99 8.43
C LEU A 120 10.19 3.88 7.12
N LEU A 121 9.90 2.84 6.34
CA LEU A 121 10.14 2.88 4.91
C LEU A 121 8.94 3.58 4.24
N PRO A 122 9.14 4.70 3.52
CA PRO A 122 8.06 5.40 2.82
C PRO A 122 7.35 4.52 1.78
N GLY A 123 6.12 4.88 1.45
CA GLY A 123 5.25 4.10 0.58
C GLY A 123 5.85 3.87 -0.80
N SER A 124 5.70 2.66 -1.35
CA SER A 124 6.33 2.29 -2.62
C SER A 124 5.89 3.19 -3.78
N PHE A 125 4.63 3.66 -3.75
CA PHE A 125 4.13 4.61 -4.73
C PHE A 125 4.72 6.01 -4.56
N TYR A 126 4.86 6.49 -3.33
CA TYR A 126 5.48 7.79 -3.06
C TYR A 126 6.91 7.81 -3.58
N ILE A 127 7.73 6.84 -3.15
CA ILE A 127 9.13 6.68 -3.58
C ILE A 127 9.24 6.66 -5.10
N ARG A 128 8.36 5.89 -5.76
CA ARG A 128 8.38 5.80 -7.22
C ARG A 128 8.00 7.12 -7.90
N MET A 129 7.00 7.84 -7.40
CA MET A 129 6.52 9.08 -8.02
C MET A 129 7.46 10.27 -7.78
N THR A 130 8.31 10.20 -6.76
CA THR A 130 9.29 11.25 -6.43
C THR A 130 10.71 10.92 -6.86
N HIS A 131 10.96 9.69 -7.36
CA HIS A 131 12.30 9.19 -7.70
C HIS A 131 13.31 9.27 -6.54
N LEU A 132 12.81 9.15 -5.31
CA LEU A 132 13.67 9.07 -4.13
C LEU A 132 14.28 7.66 -4.00
N PRO A 133 15.48 7.53 -3.41
CA PRO A 133 16.02 6.22 -3.08
C PRO A 133 15.22 5.56 -1.96
N PHE A 134 15.10 4.24 -2.00
CA PHE A 134 14.54 3.46 -0.90
C PHE A 134 15.43 3.60 0.34
N SER A 135 14.94 4.35 1.32
CA SER A 135 15.65 4.64 2.56
C SER A 135 14.68 4.75 3.73
N VAL A 136 15.10 4.28 4.90
CA VAL A 136 14.31 4.40 6.13
C VAL A 136 14.39 5.84 6.62
N GLN A 137 13.23 6.42 6.92
CA GLN A 137 13.08 7.81 7.34
C GLN A 137 12.38 7.89 8.69
N SER A 138 12.67 8.94 9.46
CA SER A 138 11.93 9.23 10.68
C SER A 138 10.63 9.98 10.36
N ALA A 139 9.53 9.57 11.00
CA ALA A 139 8.24 10.23 10.90
C ALA A 139 7.56 10.32 12.27
N ASN A 140 6.74 11.34 12.47
CA ASN A 140 5.84 11.45 13.61
C ASN A 140 4.46 10.88 13.23
N LEU A 141 4.01 9.88 13.98
CA LEU A 141 2.76 9.18 13.76
C LEU A 141 1.73 9.61 14.79
N SER A 142 0.51 9.90 14.36
CA SER A 142 -0.57 10.27 15.28
C SER A 142 -1.90 9.65 14.87
N LEU A 143 -2.73 9.35 15.86
CA LEU A 143 -4.09 8.88 15.69
C LEU A 143 -5.02 9.82 16.46
N THR A 144 -5.89 10.52 15.74
CA THR A 144 -6.88 11.42 16.34
C THR A 144 -8.29 10.93 16.08
N GLU A 145 -9.23 11.31 16.93
CA GLU A 145 -10.65 11.06 16.70
C GLU A 145 -11.32 12.29 16.07
N ASP A 146 -12.24 12.04 15.13
CA ASP A 146 -13.07 13.07 14.50
C ASP A 146 -14.48 12.52 14.27
N GLY A 147 -15.42 12.88 15.16
CA GLY A 147 -16.78 12.35 15.15
C GLY A 147 -16.81 10.82 15.23
N ASP A 148 -17.40 10.18 14.21
CA ASP A 148 -17.49 8.71 14.07
C ASP A 148 -16.27 8.09 13.36
N THR A 149 -15.25 8.90 13.06
CA THR A 149 -14.03 8.48 12.37
C THR A 149 -12.79 8.67 13.23
N ARG A 150 -11.69 8.04 12.80
CA ARG A 150 -10.34 8.31 13.27
C ARG A 150 -9.50 8.77 12.07
N ILE A 151 -8.52 9.62 12.35
CA ILE A 151 -7.57 10.12 11.36
C ILE A 151 -6.18 9.68 11.79
N TYR A 152 -5.55 8.83 10.99
CA TYR A 152 -4.18 8.43 11.17
C TYR A 152 -3.27 9.28 10.29
N THR A 153 -2.29 9.94 10.88
CA THR A 153 -1.37 10.85 10.19
C THR A 153 0.05 10.34 10.31
N ILE A 154 0.75 10.32 9.18
CA ILE A 154 2.17 10.06 9.04
C ILE A 154 2.80 11.37 8.57
N ASP A 155 3.69 11.96 9.38
CA ASP A 155 4.36 13.21 9.07
C ASP A 155 5.88 12.99 9.05
N TYR A 156 6.48 12.92 7.87
CA TYR A 156 7.91 12.65 7.72
C TYR A 156 8.73 13.87 8.17
N LEU A 157 9.78 13.65 8.97
CA LEU A 157 10.51 14.74 9.61
C LEU A 157 11.51 15.44 8.68
N SER A 158 12.11 14.68 7.75
CA SER A 158 13.12 15.18 6.80
C SER A 158 12.52 15.62 5.47
N GLU A 159 11.36 15.08 5.11
CA GLU A 159 10.66 15.36 3.87
C GLU A 159 9.41 16.17 4.18
N LYS A 160 9.00 17.11 3.32
CA LYS A 160 7.69 17.79 3.48
C LYS A 160 6.54 16.88 3.03
N HIS A 161 6.59 15.60 3.43
CA HIS A 161 5.66 14.54 3.06
C HIS A 161 4.76 14.19 4.24
N THR A 162 3.45 14.34 4.03
CA THR A 162 2.45 14.01 5.03
C THR A 162 1.35 13.16 4.38
N LEU A 163 1.03 12.01 4.99
CA LEU A 163 -0.11 11.17 4.63
C LEU A 163 -1.13 11.18 5.76
N LYS A 164 -2.40 11.43 5.42
CA LYS A 164 -3.55 11.38 6.34
C LYS A 164 -4.55 10.36 5.82
N ILE A 165 -4.94 9.42 6.67
CA ILE A 165 -5.91 8.36 6.34
C ILE A 165 -7.07 8.46 7.31
N THR A 166 -8.27 8.71 6.79
CA THR A 166 -9.51 8.80 7.57
C THR A 166 -10.28 7.49 7.46
N PHE A 167 -10.64 6.89 8.59
CA PHE A 167 -11.36 5.62 8.64
C PHE A 167 -12.39 5.56 9.78
N GLU A 168 -13.38 4.68 9.66
CA GLU A 168 -14.42 4.51 10.67
C GLU A 168 -13.89 3.92 11.99
N LYS A 169 -14.47 4.36 13.12
CA LYS A 169 -14.15 3.80 14.45
C LYS A 169 -14.56 2.34 14.62
N ASN A 170 -15.63 1.92 13.95
CA ASN A 170 -16.22 0.60 14.11
C ASN A 170 -15.77 -0.36 13.01
N PHE A 171 -15.62 -1.64 13.34
CA PHE A 171 -15.39 -2.70 12.35
C PHE A 171 -16.46 -2.63 11.24
N PRO A 172 -16.08 -2.68 9.95
CA PRO A 172 -14.79 -3.15 9.42
C PRO A 172 -13.72 -2.07 9.25
N TYR A 173 -13.81 -0.94 9.97
CA TYR A 173 -12.85 0.17 9.94
C TYR A 173 -12.70 0.72 8.51
N THR A 174 -13.82 1.08 7.89
CA THR A 174 -13.84 1.53 6.49
C THR A 174 -12.99 2.77 6.32
N ILE A 175 -11.98 2.68 5.45
CA ILE A 175 -11.22 3.85 5.01
C ILE A 175 -12.16 4.71 4.18
N ARG A 176 -12.49 5.89 4.71
CA ARG A 176 -13.41 6.86 4.09
C ARG A 176 -12.69 7.79 3.13
N GLY A 177 -11.39 8.00 3.34
CA GLY A 177 -10.58 8.79 2.43
C GLY A 177 -9.15 8.92 2.92
N TRP A 178 -8.33 9.55 2.08
CA TRP A 178 -6.96 9.91 2.45
C TRP A 178 -6.51 11.16 1.69
N GLY A 179 -5.50 11.83 2.23
CA GLY A 179 -4.82 12.95 1.61
C GLY A 179 -3.31 12.79 1.77
N GLU A 180 -2.57 13.01 0.70
CA GLU A 180 -1.12 12.90 0.65
C GLU A 180 -0.54 14.19 0.08
N THR A 181 0.31 14.88 0.86
CA THR A 181 0.95 16.14 0.49
C THR A 181 2.46 15.94 0.44
N PHE A 182 3.12 16.40 -0.62
CA PHE A 182 4.58 16.33 -0.78
C PHE A 182 5.10 17.36 -1.78
N PRO A 183 6.41 17.69 -1.79
CA PRO A 183 7.00 18.55 -2.81
C PRO A 183 7.00 17.89 -4.19
N GLY A 184 6.49 18.58 -5.20
CA GLY A 184 6.72 18.21 -6.60
C GLY A 184 8.16 18.53 -7.04
N PHE A 185 8.52 18.14 -8.27
CA PHE A 185 9.85 18.37 -8.82
C PHE A 185 10.24 19.85 -8.91
N ASP A 186 9.27 20.76 -8.98
CA ASP A 186 9.50 22.20 -8.96
C ASP A 186 9.54 22.81 -7.53
N GLY A 187 9.50 21.95 -6.50
CA GLY A 187 9.51 22.32 -5.08
C GLY A 187 8.17 22.82 -4.55
N LYS A 188 7.14 22.98 -5.39
CA LYS A 188 5.79 23.36 -4.91
C LYS A 188 5.13 22.16 -4.24
N LEU A 189 4.39 22.41 -3.17
CA LEU A 189 3.62 21.36 -2.52
C LEU A 189 2.46 20.94 -3.43
N LEU A 190 2.40 19.64 -3.71
CA LEU A 190 1.31 18.97 -4.39
C LEU A 190 0.50 18.23 -3.35
N THR A 191 -0.80 18.08 -3.58
CA THR A 191 -1.68 17.30 -2.70
C THR A 191 -2.60 16.43 -3.53
N THR A 192 -2.57 15.12 -3.26
CA THR A 192 -3.53 14.16 -3.79
C THR A 192 -4.53 13.83 -2.71
N THR A 193 -5.81 13.76 -3.05
CA THR A 193 -6.85 13.32 -2.12
C THR A 193 -7.71 12.23 -2.77
N ALA A 194 -8.26 11.37 -1.94
CA ALA A 194 -9.23 10.37 -2.36
C ALA A 194 -10.34 10.27 -1.31
N THR A 195 -11.58 10.10 -1.77
CA THR A 195 -12.75 9.84 -0.93
C THR A 195 -13.41 8.56 -1.43
N LEU A 196 -13.86 7.73 -0.50
CA LEU A 196 -14.58 6.50 -0.81
C LEU A 196 -15.91 6.85 -1.49
N ASN A 197 -16.08 6.38 -2.73
CA ASN A 197 -17.34 6.47 -3.45
C ASN A 197 -18.22 5.24 -3.18
N LYS A 198 -17.76 4.04 -3.58
CA LYS A 198 -18.51 2.79 -3.46
C LYS A 198 -17.63 1.65 -2.95
N THR A 199 -18.26 0.69 -2.27
CA THR A 199 -17.61 -0.53 -1.80
C THR A 199 -18.61 -1.69 -1.83
N ILE A 200 -18.08 -2.90 -2.05
CA ILE A 200 -18.84 -4.16 -1.97
C ILE A 200 -18.03 -5.16 -1.16
N MET A 201 -18.72 -5.95 -0.33
CA MET A 201 -18.14 -7.13 0.30
C MET A 201 -18.69 -8.36 -0.43
N SER A 202 -17.79 -9.18 -0.98
CA SER A 202 -18.16 -10.34 -1.80
C SER A 202 -17.14 -11.45 -1.64
N ASP A 203 -17.59 -12.69 -1.78
CA ASP A 203 -16.81 -13.92 -1.94
C ASP A 203 -16.14 -13.99 -3.32
N TYR A 204 -15.31 -12.99 -3.63
CA TYR A 204 -14.65 -12.74 -4.92
C TYR A 204 -14.11 -14.01 -5.65
N TRP A 205 -13.66 -15.03 -4.91
CA TRP A 205 -13.12 -16.25 -5.49
C TRP A 205 -14.13 -17.08 -6.29
N VAL A 206 -15.44 -16.87 -6.16
CA VAL A 206 -16.44 -17.50 -7.04
C VAL A 206 -16.92 -16.58 -8.16
N HIS A 207 -16.48 -15.31 -8.16
CA HIS A 207 -16.91 -14.25 -9.07
C HIS A 207 -15.81 -13.85 -10.07
N HIS A 208 -15.32 -14.82 -10.83
CA HIS A 208 -14.23 -14.63 -11.81
C HIS A 208 -14.61 -15.02 -13.26
N SER A 209 -15.90 -15.23 -13.53
CA SER A 209 -16.40 -15.55 -14.87
C SER A 209 -16.79 -14.30 -15.64
N ASN A 210 -17.03 -14.43 -16.95
CA ASN A 210 -17.52 -13.30 -17.76
C ASN A 210 -18.91 -12.81 -17.34
N ALA A 211 -19.75 -13.68 -16.76
CA ALA A 211 -21.08 -13.29 -16.27
C ALA A 211 -20.99 -12.35 -15.06
N ASP A 212 -19.91 -12.43 -14.28
CA ASP A 212 -19.69 -11.59 -13.10
C ASP A 212 -19.32 -10.14 -13.44
N ARG A 213 -19.06 -9.81 -14.72
CA ARG A 213 -18.72 -8.43 -15.14
C ARG A 213 -19.79 -7.41 -14.75
N ALA A 214 -21.06 -7.82 -14.71
CA ALA A 214 -22.17 -6.97 -14.27
C ALA A 214 -21.96 -6.41 -12.84
N MET A 215 -21.21 -7.12 -11.98
CA MET A 215 -20.91 -6.65 -10.62
C MET A 215 -20.04 -5.37 -10.61
N ARG A 216 -19.28 -5.12 -11.68
CA ARG A 216 -18.45 -3.91 -11.81
C ARG A 216 -19.29 -2.63 -11.82
N GLN A 217 -20.50 -2.71 -12.36
CA GLN A 217 -21.44 -1.59 -12.41
C GLN A 217 -21.87 -1.15 -11.00
N GLN A 218 -21.89 -2.06 -10.01
CA GLN A 218 -22.18 -1.71 -8.61
C GLN A 218 -21.12 -0.77 -8.01
N LEU A 219 -19.93 -0.74 -8.60
CA LEU A 219 -18.80 0.11 -8.20
C LEU A 219 -18.57 1.29 -9.16
N ASP A 220 -19.49 1.54 -10.09
CA ASP A 220 -19.34 2.51 -11.20
C ASP A 220 -18.08 2.28 -12.05
N ILE A 221 -17.65 1.01 -12.14
CA ILE A 221 -16.55 0.61 -13.01
C ILE A 221 -17.16 0.13 -14.34
N PRO A 222 -16.63 0.57 -15.50
CA PRO A 222 -17.08 0.09 -16.80
C PRO A 222 -17.09 -1.44 -16.87
N GLU A 223 -18.20 -2.01 -17.32
CA GLU A 223 -18.38 -3.46 -17.45
C GLU A 223 -17.34 -4.06 -18.41
N ASN A 224 -17.05 -3.34 -19.49
CA ASN A 224 -16.03 -3.69 -20.47
C ASN A 224 -14.87 -2.68 -20.40
N TYR A 225 -13.65 -3.20 -20.45
CA TYR A 225 -12.39 -2.45 -20.50
C TYR A 225 -11.46 -3.13 -21.50
#